data_AF-A0A7J8WAF3-F1
#
_entry.id   AF-A0A7J8WAF3-F1
#
_cell.length_a   1.000
_cell.length_b   1.000
_cell.length_c   1.000
_cell.angle_alpha   90.00
_cell.angle_beta   90.00
_cell.angle_gamma   90.00
#
_symmetry.space_group_name_H-M   'P 1'
#
loop_
_entity.id
_entity.type
_entity.pdbx_description
1 polymer ?
#
loop_
_entity_poly.entity_id
_entity_poly.type
_entity_poly.pdbx_seq_one_letter_code
_entity_poly.pdbx_strand_id
1 'polypeptide(L)'
;DRLSSVEGKQVGLFVPEVYVVANLVGVATLLTTAQFLMLLHGNDRACLARGFYTYDAFIAAASSFPAFATTGDQATSKREIATFLARTAHETTSGRGWATLDGTYAWGYCYNKELNVE
;
A
#
# COMPACT_ATOMS: atom_id res chain seq x y z
N ASP A 1 5.92 -36.68 25.86
CA ASP A 1 5.97 -37.69 24.78
C ASP A 1 4.69 -37.68 23.97
N ARG A 2 4.82 -37.90 22.64
CA ARG A 2 3.92 -37.63 21.48
C ARG A 2 4.19 -36.26 20.83
N LEU A 3 5.22 -36.13 19.99
CA LEU A 3 5.25 -36.43 18.54
C LEU A 3 4.10 -35.77 17.77
N SER A 4 4.42 -34.76 16.94
CA SER A 4 4.28 -34.87 15.48
C SER A 4 4.66 -33.58 14.74
N SER A 5 5.66 -33.70 13.86
CA SER A 5 5.86 -32.90 12.65
C SER A 5 6.39 -31.47 12.78
N VAL A 6 7.71 -31.37 12.98
CA VAL A 6 8.51 -30.27 12.40
C VAL A 6 9.36 -30.87 11.28
N GLU A 7 8.70 -31.52 10.32
CA GLU A 7 9.33 -31.84 9.04
C GLU A 7 9.26 -30.60 8.16
N GLY A 8 10.43 -30.02 7.90
CA GLY A 8 10.54 -28.85 7.06
C GLY A 8 11.80 -28.07 7.34
N LYS A 9 12.94 -28.77 7.26
CA LYS A 9 14.27 -28.18 7.23
C LYS A 9 14.31 -27.16 6.10
N GLN A 10 14.11 -25.88 6.41
CA GLN A 10 14.36 -24.79 5.48
C GLN A 10 15.88 -24.62 5.40
N VAL A 11 16.51 -25.57 4.69
CA VAL A 11 17.89 -25.47 4.27
C VAL A 11 17.98 -24.18 3.47
N GLY A 12 18.80 -23.25 3.96
CA GLY A 12 19.01 -21.98 3.31
C GLY A 12 19.40 -22.17 1.86
N LEU A 13 18.63 -21.56 0.96
CA LEU A 13 19.13 -21.19 -0.35
C LEU A 13 19.32 -19.67 -0.32
N PHE A 14 20.55 -19.29 0.04
CA PHE A 14 21.03 -17.91 0.04
C PHE A 14 21.28 -17.51 -1.42
N VAL A 15 20.22 -17.12 -2.12
CA VAL A 15 20.30 -16.50 -3.46
C VAL A 15 19.86 -15.05 -3.31
N PRO A 16 20.74 -14.05 -3.50
CA PRO A 16 20.39 -12.65 -3.33
C PRO A 16 19.31 -12.15 -4.30
N GLU A 17 19.04 -12.88 -5.40
CA GLU A 17 17.98 -12.55 -6.36
C GLU A 17 16.58 -13.07 -5.96
N VAL A 18 16.48 -14.06 -5.07
CA VAL A 18 15.20 -14.70 -4.71
C VAL A 18 14.47 -13.93 -3.60
N TYR A 19 15.17 -13.10 -2.82
CA TYR A 19 14.55 -12.28 -1.78
C TYR A 19 13.64 -11.18 -2.37
N VAL A 20 13.95 -10.67 -3.57
CA VAL A 20 13.16 -9.58 -4.19
C VAL A 20 11.81 -10.06 -4.71
N VAL A 21 11.72 -11.30 -5.22
CA VAL A 21 10.47 -11.87 -5.75
C VAL A 21 9.51 -12.34 -4.66
N ALA A 22 9.99 -12.81 -3.50
CA ALA A 22 9.11 -13.21 -2.38
C ALA A 22 8.41 -12.02 -1.71
N ASN A 23 9.08 -10.86 -1.64
CA ASN A 23 8.57 -9.66 -0.96
C ASN A 23 7.48 -8.94 -1.78
N LEU A 24 7.60 -8.93 -3.11
CA LEU A 24 6.58 -8.39 -4.02
C LEU A 24 5.29 -9.21 -4.01
N VAL A 25 5.41 -10.53 -3.87
CA VAL A 25 4.26 -11.45 -3.76
C VAL A 25 3.48 -11.19 -2.47
N GLY A 26 4.12 -10.70 -1.40
CA GLY A 26 3.44 -10.33 -0.15
C GLY A 26 2.46 -9.15 -0.33
N VAL A 27 2.96 -7.96 -0.67
CA VAL A 27 2.12 -6.75 -0.73
C VAL A 27 1.08 -6.82 -1.86
N ALA A 28 1.48 -7.32 -3.03
CA ALA A 28 0.57 -7.43 -4.18
C ALA A 28 -0.57 -8.44 -3.97
N THR A 29 -0.39 -9.45 -3.09
CA THR A 29 -1.47 -10.39 -2.74
C THR A 29 -2.38 -9.86 -1.64
N LEU A 30 -1.92 -8.90 -0.83
CA LEU A 30 -2.71 -8.30 0.25
C LEU A 30 -3.55 -7.11 -0.22
N LEU A 31 -3.09 -6.40 -1.25
CA LEU A 31 -3.75 -5.24 -1.81
C LEU A 31 -3.90 -5.41 -3.32
N THR A 32 -5.12 -5.58 -3.79
CA THR A 32 -5.43 -5.62 -5.22
C THR A 32 -5.39 -4.22 -5.84
N THR A 33 -5.15 -4.14 -7.14
CA THR A 33 -5.24 -2.89 -7.91
C THR A 33 -6.60 -2.20 -7.72
N ALA A 34 -7.70 -2.97 -7.68
CA ALA A 34 -9.03 -2.42 -7.46
C ALA A 34 -9.18 -1.79 -6.07
N GLN A 35 -8.68 -2.44 -5.01
CA GLN A 35 -8.70 -1.88 -3.65
C GLN A 35 -7.84 -0.62 -3.54
N PHE A 36 -6.68 -0.60 -4.20
CA PHE A 36 -5.83 0.59 -4.28
C PHE A 36 -6.56 1.74 -4.98
N LEU A 37 -7.17 1.49 -6.14
CA LEU A 37 -7.91 2.51 -6.91
C LEU A 37 -9.19 2.97 -6.20
N MET A 38 -9.87 2.12 -5.42
CA MET A 38 -11.04 2.53 -4.63
C MET A 38 -10.69 3.45 -3.46
N LEU A 39 -9.45 3.45 -3.00
CA LEU A 39 -8.97 4.41 -1.99
C LEU A 39 -8.65 5.79 -2.59
N LEU A 40 -8.78 5.92 -3.91
CA LEU A 40 -8.25 7.03 -4.70
C LEU A 40 -9.35 7.61 -5.59
N HIS A 41 -10.07 8.63 -5.11
CA HIS A 41 -10.59 9.65 -6.05
C HIS A 41 -9.48 10.50 -6.66
N GLY A 42 -8.20 10.19 -6.38
CA GLY A 42 -7.03 10.84 -6.97
C GLY A 42 -7.00 10.84 -8.50
N ASN A 43 -7.77 9.96 -9.16
CA ASN A 43 -7.92 9.96 -10.63
C ASN A 43 -9.08 10.82 -11.17
N ASP A 44 -9.80 11.53 -10.31
CA ASP A 44 -10.83 12.50 -10.69
C ASP A 44 -10.21 13.71 -11.43
N ARG A 45 -10.97 14.33 -12.33
CA ARG A 45 -10.52 15.51 -13.08
C ARG A 45 -10.26 16.72 -12.18
N ALA A 46 -10.85 16.75 -11.00
CA ALA A 46 -10.64 17.78 -9.99
C ALA A 46 -9.30 17.63 -9.25
N CYS A 47 -8.60 16.50 -9.41
CA CYS A 47 -7.32 16.25 -8.75
C CYS A 47 -6.12 16.62 -9.62
N LEU A 48 -5.18 17.37 -9.02
CA LEU A 48 -3.96 17.82 -9.70
C LEU A 48 -2.93 16.69 -9.85
N ALA A 49 -2.99 15.67 -9.00
CA ALA A 49 -2.14 14.48 -9.05
C ALA A 49 -2.75 13.32 -9.88
N ARG A 50 -3.74 13.59 -10.72
CA ARG A 50 -4.40 12.58 -11.56
C ARG A 50 -3.39 11.78 -12.38
N GLY A 51 -3.42 10.45 -12.26
CA GLY A 51 -2.52 9.54 -12.95
C GLY A 51 -1.10 9.46 -12.38
N PHE A 52 -0.76 10.24 -11.34
CA PHE A 52 0.55 10.19 -10.70
C PHE A 52 0.69 8.97 -9.78
N TYR A 53 -0.33 8.71 -8.95
CA TYR A 53 -0.34 7.60 -8.01
C TYR A 53 -0.89 6.33 -8.69
N THR A 54 0.02 5.50 -9.19
CA THR A 54 -0.32 4.22 -9.83
C THR A 54 -0.03 3.05 -8.91
N TYR A 55 -0.78 1.95 -9.08
CA TYR A 55 -0.56 0.73 -8.33
C TYR A 55 0.85 0.16 -8.58
N ASP A 56 1.30 0.18 -9.82
CA ASP A 56 2.63 -0.33 -10.18
C ASP A 56 3.75 0.49 -9.51
N ALA A 57 3.61 1.81 -9.44
CA ALA A 57 4.56 2.66 -8.72
C ALA A 57 4.55 2.38 -7.21
N PHE A 58 3.37 2.11 -6.62
CA PHE A 58 3.26 1.72 -5.22
C PHE A 58 3.95 0.38 -4.95
N ILE A 59 3.72 -0.63 -5.80
CA ILE A 59 4.37 -1.95 -5.67
C ILE A 59 5.89 -1.84 -5.89
N ALA A 60 6.34 -1.05 -6.86
CA ALA A 60 7.76 -0.79 -7.07
C ALA A 60 8.40 -0.09 -5.86
N ALA A 61 7.74 0.90 -5.27
CA ALA A 61 8.22 1.55 -4.05
C ALA A 61 8.24 0.59 -2.86
N ALA A 62 7.18 -0.19 -2.64
CA ALA A 62 7.10 -1.20 -1.57
C ALA A 62 8.22 -2.24 -1.67
N SER A 63 8.64 -2.61 -2.89
CA SER A 63 9.76 -3.53 -3.11
C SER A 63 11.11 -3.02 -2.58
N SER A 64 11.26 -1.71 -2.43
CA SER A 64 12.46 -1.08 -1.87
C SER A 64 12.47 -1.10 -0.33
N PHE A 65 11.35 -1.43 0.31
CA PHE A 65 11.19 -1.51 1.76
C PHE A 65 10.81 -2.94 2.18
N PRO A 66 11.75 -3.89 2.25
CA PRO A 66 11.44 -5.31 2.45
C PRO A 66 10.75 -5.63 3.78
N ALA A 67 10.85 -4.75 4.78
CA ALA A 67 10.17 -4.88 6.07
C ALA A 67 8.72 -4.36 6.07
N PHE A 68 8.30 -3.65 5.01
CA PHE A 68 6.99 -3.04 4.91
C PHE A 68 5.92 -4.08 4.62
N ALA A 69 4.92 -4.19 5.50
CA ALA A 69 3.78 -5.10 5.38
C ALA A 69 4.19 -6.59 5.22
N THR A 70 5.33 -6.96 5.81
CA THR A 70 5.86 -8.33 5.84
C THR A 70 6.05 -8.85 7.26
N THR A 71 5.72 -8.04 8.27
CA THR A 71 5.88 -8.40 9.69
C THR A 71 4.56 -8.87 10.29
N GLY A 72 4.60 -10.02 10.98
CA GLY A 72 3.45 -10.56 11.70
C GLY A 72 2.51 -11.38 10.81
N ASP A 73 1.22 -11.42 11.16
CA ASP A 73 0.21 -12.15 10.42
C ASP A 73 -0.42 -11.33 9.28
N GLN A 74 -1.26 -11.98 8.48
CA GLN A 74 -1.90 -11.35 7.33
C GLN A 74 -2.75 -10.13 7.74
N ALA A 75 -3.38 -10.18 8.92
CA ALA A 75 -4.17 -9.08 9.46
C ALA A 75 -3.30 -7.88 9.84
N THR A 76 -2.15 -8.11 10.46
CA THR A 76 -1.17 -7.08 10.81
C THR A 76 -0.61 -6.41 9.56
N SER A 77 -0.25 -7.19 8.55
CA SER A 77 0.27 -6.67 7.28
C SER A 77 -0.77 -5.81 6.55
N LYS A 78 -2.04 -6.26 6.49
CA LYS A 78 -3.15 -5.45 5.96
C LYS A 78 -3.36 -4.15 6.74
N ARG A 79 -3.24 -4.19 8.07
CA ARG A 79 -3.35 -3.00 8.92
C ARG A 79 -2.21 -2.02 8.69
N GLU A 80 -0.99 -2.50 8.47
CA GLU A 80 0.16 -1.65 8.15
C GLU A 80 -0.05 -0.91 6.81
N ILE A 81 -0.46 -1.64 5.76
CA ILE A 81 -0.81 -1.05 4.46
C ILE A 81 -1.92 0.00 4.63
N ALA A 82 -3.00 -0.36 5.31
CA ALA A 82 -4.12 0.55 5.53
C ALA A 82 -3.70 1.80 6.31
N THR A 83 -2.84 1.67 7.32
CA THR A 83 -2.33 2.79 8.11
C THR A 83 -1.45 3.71 7.28
N PHE A 84 -0.56 3.14 6.46
CA PHE A 84 0.29 3.88 5.54
C PHE A 84 -0.54 4.68 4.54
N LEU A 85 -1.50 4.03 3.87
CA LEU A 85 -2.36 4.66 2.88
C LEU A 85 -3.26 5.73 3.52
N ALA A 86 -3.80 5.49 4.72
CA ALA A 86 -4.61 6.47 5.42
C ALA A 86 -3.81 7.74 5.80
N ARG A 87 -2.59 7.57 6.32
CA ARG A 87 -1.77 8.72 6.72
C ARG A 87 -1.37 9.57 5.51
N THR A 88 -0.90 8.92 4.46
CA THR A 88 -0.51 9.60 3.20
C THR A 88 -1.71 10.21 2.47
N ALA A 89 -2.87 9.55 2.49
CA ALA A 89 -4.13 10.11 1.98
C ALA A 89 -4.52 11.39 2.71
N HIS A 90 -4.36 11.44 4.04
CA HIS A 90 -4.63 12.64 4.83
C HIS A 90 -3.72 13.82 4.43
N GLU A 91 -2.42 13.58 4.27
CA GLU A 91 -1.47 14.63 3.85
C GLU A 91 -1.75 15.17 2.43
N THR A 92 -2.31 14.33 1.56
CA THR A 92 -2.53 14.64 0.14
C THR A 92 -4.01 14.85 -0.21
N THR A 93 -4.85 15.02 0.81
CA THR A 93 -6.30 15.14 0.63
C THR A 93 -6.66 16.44 -0.09
N SER A 94 -7.66 16.38 -0.96
CA SER A 94 -8.19 17.55 -1.64
C SER A 94 -8.88 18.54 -0.69
N GLY A 95 -9.22 18.09 0.52
CA GLY A 95 -10.06 18.82 1.46
C GLY A 95 -11.48 19.05 0.96
N ARG A 96 -11.89 18.59 -0.24
CA ARG A 96 -13.26 18.73 -0.79
C ARG A 96 -14.24 17.69 -0.23
N GLY A 97 -13.73 16.68 0.48
CA GLY A 97 -14.53 15.54 0.90
C GLY A 97 -15.63 15.85 1.93
N TRP A 98 -15.64 17.03 2.55
CA TRP A 98 -16.76 17.47 3.41
C TRP A 98 -18.04 17.81 2.63
N ALA A 99 -17.92 18.06 1.32
CA ALA A 99 -19.02 18.50 0.46
C ALA A 99 -19.46 17.44 -0.57
N THR A 100 -18.90 16.23 -0.52
CA THR A 100 -19.11 15.18 -1.53
C THR A 100 -19.78 13.95 -0.95
N LEU A 101 -20.65 13.30 -1.72
CA LEU A 101 -21.43 12.12 -1.31
C LEU A 101 -20.57 10.94 -0.82
N ASP A 102 -19.33 10.83 -1.29
CA ASP A 102 -18.42 9.73 -0.96
C ASP A 102 -17.65 9.93 0.37
N GLY A 103 -17.81 11.10 1.00
CA GLY A 103 -17.24 11.43 2.31
C GLY A 103 -15.76 11.87 2.31
N THR A 104 -15.30 12.35 3.46
CA THR A 104 -14.01 13.04 3.62
C THR A 104 -12.77 12.18 3.33
N TYR A 105 -12.91 10.85 3.47
CA TYR A 105 -11.80 9.90 3.37
C TYR A 105 -11.59 9.35 1.94
N ALA A 106 -12.49 9.67 0.99
CA ALA A 106 -12.38 9.21 -0.39
C ALA A 106 -11.41 10.06 -1.25
N TRP A 107 -11.03 11.25 -0.79
CA TRP A 107 -10.31 12.27 -1.58
C TRP A 107 -8.81 12.36 -1.29
N GLY A 108 -8.22 11.30 -0.73
CA GLY A 108 -6.78 11.19 -0.60
C GLY A 108 -6.08 11.22 -1.96
N TYR A 109 -4.78 11.54 -1.96
CA TYR A 109 -3.92 11.48 -3.15
C TYR A 109 -4.35 12.39 -4.30
N CYS A 110 -4.97 13.52 -3.96
CA CYS A 110 -5.42 14.49 -4.94
C CYS A 110 -4.32 15.50 -5.32
N TYR A 111 -3.32 15.66 -4.45
CA TYR A 111 -2.14 16.49 -4.65
C TYR A 111 -0.85 15.67 -4.48
N ASN A 112 0.19 16.01 -5.24
CA ASN A 112 1.52 15.38 -5.18
C ASN A 112 2.63 16.37 -4.78
N LYS A 113 2.24 17.57 -4.39
CA LYS A 113 3.12 18.64 -3.92
C LYS A 113 2.35 19.49 -2.92
N GLU A 114 3.09 20.13 -2.03
CA GLU A 114 2.55 21.13 -1.13
C GLU A 114 1.93 22.28 -1.93
N LEU A 115 0.77 22.74 -1.50
CA LEU A 115 0.14 23.92 -2.07
C LEU A 115 0.50 25.12 -1.19
N ASN A 116 1.19 26.09 -1.77
CA ASN A 116 1.25 27.41 -1.16
C ASN A 116 -0.11 28.08 -1.37
N VAL A 117 -0.95 28.03 -0.34
CA VAL A 117 -2.14 28.86 -0.26
C VAL A 117 -1.67 30.24 0.19
N GLU A 118 -1.46 31.15 -0.79
CA GLU A 118 -1.32 32.59 -0.52
C GLU A 118 -2.68 33.22 -0.17
#